data_AF-G4RFJ3-F1
#
_entry.id   AF-G4RFJ3-F1
#
_cell.length_a   1.000
_cell.length_b   1.000
_cell.length_c   1.000
_cell.angle_alpha   90.00
_cell.angle_beta   90.00
_cell.angle_gamma   90.00
#
_symmetry.space_group_name_H-M   'P 1'
#
loop_
_entity.id
_entity.type
_entity.pdbx_description
1 polymer ?
#
loop_
_entity_poly.entity_id
_entity_poly.type
_entity_poly.pdbx_seq_one_letter_code
_entity_poly.pdbx_strand_id
1 'polypeptide(L)'
;MGVLDQLAGALGRNDEQPNIALAERLVAQRDRAAIAILVDALQGTGKAVANDAIKVLYEIGYRAPELIAPHASAFLSRLGMNANRQTCGTLKALQTLAPLEPDLLAGHLDTILAAADAGSVIAKDAAMEILAALARTGHYEKAAPIMLDRIETAPVNQLPAYAELAATIATGQDRPRLLAILENRVAAISQPAKQKRIAKIIRTLSR
;
A
#
# COMPACT_ATOMS: atom_id res chain seq x y z
N MET A 1 7.98 -20.65 23.97
CA MET A 1 8.49 -19.78 22.90
C MET A 1 7.40 -18.77 22.57
N GLY A 2 7.73 -17.48 22.64
CA GLY A 2 6.82 -16.42 22.22
C GLY A 2 6.72 -16.34 20.69
N VAL A 3 5.80 -15.51 20.20
CA VAL A 3 5.68 -15.26 18.75
C VAL A 3 6.94 -14.59 18.19
N LEU A 4 7.63 -13.75 18.97
CA LEU A 4 8.84 -13.04 18.55
C LEU A 4 10.04 -13.98 18.35
N ASP A 5 10.10 -15.09 19.09
CA ASP A 5 11.15 -16.12 18.95
C ASP A 5 11.06 -16.87 17.61
N GLN A 6 9.98 -16.67 16.84
CA GLN A 6 9.71 -17.34 15.57
C GLN A 6 9.96 -16.42 14.37
N LEU A 7 10.36 -15.18 14.60
CA LEU A 7 10.77 -14.26 13.55
C LEU A 7 12.08 -14.74 12.90
N ALA A 8 12.26 -14.46 11.61
CA ALA A 8 13.42 -14.90 10.84
C ALA A 8 14.75 -14.57 11.53
N GLY A 9 14.91 -13.34 12.00
CA GLY A 9 16.12 -12.91 12.70
C GLY A 9 16.33 -13.64 14.04
N ALA A 10 15.26 -13.93 14.80
CA ALA A 10 15.35 -14.72 16.04
C ALA A 10 15.77 -16.17 15.78
N LEU A 11 15.44 -16.70 14.61
CA LEU A 11 15.84 -18.03 14.13
C LEU A 11 17.24 -18.03 13.45
N GLY A 12 17.95 -16.90 13.42
CA GLY A 12 19.24 -16.78 12.75
C GLY A 12 19.17 -16.86 11.23
N ARG A 13 18.00 -16.56 10.63
CA ARG A 13 17.76 -16.62 9.18
C ARG A 13 17.77 -15.23 8.56
N ASN A 14 18.27 -15.16 7.33
CA ASN A 14 18.37 -13.91 6.56
C ASN A 14 17.31 -13.79 5.45
N ASP A 15 16.46 -14.81 5.28
CA ASP A 15 15.39 -14.84 4.29
C ASP A 15 14.01 -14.56 4.92
N GLU A 16 13.03 -14.15 4.11
CA GLU A 16 11.70 -13.78 4.60
C GLU A 16 10.76 -14.98 4.82
N GLN A 17 11.18 -16.21 4.47
CA GLN A 17 10.30 -17.40 4.51
C GLN A 17 9.73 -17.69 5.91
N PRO A 18 10.50 -17.57 7.03
CA PRO A 18 9.95 -17.79 8.36
C PRO A 18 8.83 -16.80 8.70
N ASN A 19 8.98 -15.53 8.30
CA ASN A 19 7.98 -14.50 8.57
C ASN A 19 6.69 -14.75 7.76
N ILE A 20 6.82 -15.22 6.51
CA ILE A 20 5.67 -15.60 5.67
C ILE A 20 4.95 -16.82 6.26
N ALA A 21 5.70 -17.88 6.61
CA ALA A 21 5.13 -19.08 7.22
C ALA A 21 4.46 -18.77 8.57
N LEU A 22 5.05 -17.85 9.35
CA LEU A 22 4.47 -17.36 10.59
C LEU A 22 3.13 -16.66 10.33
N ALA A 23 3.07 -15.76 9.35
CA ALA A 23 1.82 -15.10 8.96
C ALA A 23 0.72 -16.11 8.58
N GLU A 24 1.05 -17.11 7.77
CA GLU A 24 0.12 -18.17 7.36
C GLU A 24 -0.44 -18.95 8.55
N ARG A 25 0.45 -19.34 9.48
CA ARG A 25 0.05 -20.04 10.70
C ARG A 25 -0.85 -19.18 11.59
N LEU A 26 -0.52 -17.90 11.79
CA LEU A 26 -1.31 -17.00 12.62
C LEU A 26 -2.68 -16.71 12.02
N VAL A 27 -2.79 -16.64 10.70
CA VAL A 27 -4.08 -16.53 9.99
C VAL A 27 -4.91 -17.80 10.19
N ALA A 28 -4.32 -18.98 9.97
CA ALA A 28 -5.02 -20.26 10.12
C ALA A 28 -5.55 -20.46 11.55
N GLN A 29 -4.80 -19.99 12.55
CA GLN A 29 -5.16 -20.09 13.97
C GLN A 29 -6.03 -18.92 14.45
N ARG A 30 -6.17 -17.86 13.65
CA ARG A 30 -6.78 -16.57 14.04
C ARG A 30 -6.25 -16.05 15.38
N ASP A 31 -4.94 -16.19 15.60
CA ASP A 31 -4.28 -15.91 16.88
C ASP A 31 -4.10 -14.39 17.09
N ARG A 32 -5.18 -13.74 17.53
CA ARG A 32 -5.22 -12.30 17.78
C ARG A 32 -4.23 -11.85 18.86
N ALA A 33 -3.93 -12.71 19.84
CA ALA A 33 -3.00 -12.37 20.91
C ALA A 33 -1.56 -12.27 20.38
N ALA A 34 -1.12 -13.24 19.56
CA ALA A 34 0.17 -13.18 18.92
C ALA A 34 0.28 -12.00 17.94
N ILE A 35 -0.79 -11.66 17.22
CA ILE A 35 -0.85 -10.50 16.34
C ILE A 35 -0.66 -9.19 17.13
N ALA A 36 -1.35 -9.05 18.27
CA ALA A 36 -1.18 -7.88 19.14
C ALA A 36 0.27 -7.73 19.62
N ILE A 37 0.93 -8.83 20.02
CA ILE A 37 2.35 -8.81 20.41
C ILE A 37 3.25 -8.35 19.24
N LEU A 38 2.96 -8.76 18.00
CA LEU A 38 3.71 -8.32 16.82
C LEU A 38 3.50 -6.82 16.54
N VAL A 39 2.29 -6.30 16.75
CA VAL A 39 1.99 -4.87 16.62
C VAL A 39 2.74 -4.08 17.69
N ASP A 40 2.71 -4.54 18.94
CA ASP A 40 3.44 -3.92 20.03
C ASP A 40 4.95 -3.93 19.78
N ALA A 41 5.47 -5.00 19.18
CA ALA A 41 6.88 -5.10 18.81
C ALA A 41 7.32 -4.03 17.78
N LEU A 42 6.40 -3.39 17.06
CA LEU A 42 6.73 -2.23 16.21
C LEU A 42 7.16 -1.01 17.03
N GLN A 43 6.79 -0.97 18.31
CA GLN A 43 7.11 0.08 19.27
C GLN A 43 8.11 -0.44 20.32
N GLY A 44 9.27 0.20 20.43
CA GLY A 44 10.20 -0.08 21.53
C GLY A 44 11.06 -1.35 21.42
N THR A 45 11.02 -2.08 20.31
CA THR A 45 12.00 -3.17 20.04
C THR A 45 13.12 -2.74 19.10
N GLY A 46 14.15 -3.59 18.98
CA GLY A 46 15.24 -3.38 18.02
C GLY A 46 14.76 -3.40 16.57
N LYS A 47 15.42 -2.61 15.71
CA LYS A 47 15.07 -2.45 14.29
C LYS A 47 14.91 -3.78 13.53
N ALA A 48 15.71 -4.79 13.85
CA ALA A 48 15.62 -6.12 13.23
C ALA A 48 14.28 -6.81 13.54
N VAL A 49 13.91 -6.86 14.83
CA VAL A 49 12.63 -7.45 15.29
C VAL A 49 11.45 -6.71 14.69
N ALA A 50 11.46 -5.37 14.74
CA ALA A 50 10.41 -4.57 14.12
C ALA A 50 10.28 -4.85 12.61
N ASN A 51 11.39 -5.08 11.89
CA ASN A 51 11.36 -5.33 10.44
C ASN A 51 10.76 -6.68 10.10
N ASP A 52 11.03 -7.69 10.91
CA ASP A 52 10.44 -9.01 10.74
C ASP A 52 8.96 -9.00 11.17
N ALA A 53 8.64 -8.32 12.27
CA ALA A 53 7.26 -8.17 12.73
C ALA A 53 6.38 -7.46 11.69
N ILE A 54 6.84 -6.33 11.11
CA ILE A 54 6.05 -5.65 10.08
C ILE A 54 5.89 -6.50 8.82
N LYS A 55 6.89 -7.34 8.48
CA LYS A 55 6.79 -8.31 7.40
C LYS A 55 5.66 -9.30 7.66
N VAL A 56 5.61 -9.90 8.84
CA VAL A 56 4.52 -10.80 9.23
C VAL A 56 3.17 -10.10 9.15
N LEU A 57 3.07 -8.88 9.70
CA LEU A 57 1.80 -8.15 9.79
C LEU A 57 1.21 -7.80 8.43
N TYR A 58 2.00 -7.33 7.46
CA TYR A 58 1.45 -7.05 6.14
C TYR A 58 1.12 -8.34 5.35
N GLU A 59 1.83 -9.44 5.59
CA GLU A 59 1.50 -10.75 5.00
C GLU A 59 0.19 -11.31 5.56
N ILE A 60 -0.10 -11.04 6.85
CA ILE A 60 -1.43 -11.28 7.45
C ILE A 60 -2.46 -10.38 6.77
N GLY A 61 -2.15 -9.09 6.59
CA GLY A 61 -3.03 -8.14 5.90
C GLY A 61 -3.47 -8.62 4.51
N TYR A 62 -2.55 -9.17 3.71
CA TYR A 62 -2.89 -9.71 2.39
C TYR A 62 -3.78 -10.95 2.41
N ARG A 63 -3.81 -11.70 3.52
CA ARG A 63 -4.53 -12.97 3.65
C ARG A 63 -5.85 -12.83 4.40
N ALA A 64 -5.85 -12.08 5.48
CA ALA A 64 -6.96 -11.88 6.41
C ALA A 64 -6.85 -10.48 7.05
N PRO A 65 -7.16 -9.41 6.28
CA PRO A 65 -7.00 -8.02 6.75
C PRO A 65 -7.83 -7.71 8.00
N GLU A 66 -8.94 -8.42 8.23
CA GLU A 66 -9.78 -8.25 9.41
C GLU A 66 -9.09 -8.64 10.74
N LEU A 67 -7.99 -9.41 10.67
CA LEU A 67 -7.19 -9.75 11.84
C LEU A 67 -6.29 -8.59 12.29
N ILE A 68 -5.88 -7.71 11.37
CA ILE A 68 -5.02 -6.56 11.68
C ILE A 68 -5.78 -5.22 11.66
N ALA A 69 -7.02 -5.18 11.15
CA ALA A 69 -7.87 -3.98 11.11
C ALA A 69 -8.01 -3.27 12.49
N PRO A 70 -8.21 -3.98 13.62
CA PRO A 70 -8.27 -3.34 14.94
C PRO A 70 -6.99 -2.57 15.33
N HIS A 71 -5.89 -2.79 14.61
CA HIS A 71 -4.59 -2.16 14.84
C HIS A 71 -4.27 -1.05 13.82
N ALA A 72 -5.23 -0.63 12.98
CA ALA A 72 -5.04 0.41 11.96
C ALA A 72 -4.42 1.70 12.51
N SER A 73 -4.92 2.20 13.64
CA SER A 73 -4.37 3.39 14.31
C SER A 73 -2.92 3.21 14.77
N ALA A 74 -2.56 2.00 15.20
CA ALA A 74 -1.19 1.68 15.58
C ALA A 74 -0.24 1.68 14.38
N PHE A 75 -0.69 1.27 13.18
CA PHE A 75 0.11 1.43 11.96
C PHE A 75 0.25 2.90 11.57
N LEU A 76 -0.82 3.70 11.65
CA LEU A 76 -0.79 5.12 11.33
C LEU A 76 0.20 5.89 12.21
N SER A 77 0.24 5.61 13.51
CA SER A 77 1.18 6.29 14.44
C SER A 77 2.66 5.98 14.14
N ARG A 78 2.95 4.97 13.31
CA ARG A 78 4.31 4.66 12.87
C ARG A 78 4.74 5.45 11.63
N LEU A 79 3.81 6.03 10.89
CA LEU A 79 4.13 6.85 9.72
C LEU A 79 4.80 8.15 10.18
N GLY A 80 6.10 8.31 9.88
CA GLY A 80 6.87 9.52 10.22
C GLY A 80 8.10 9.30 11.11
N MET A 81 8.27 8.11 11.70
CA MET A 81 9.34 7.85 12.69
C MET A 81 10.48 6.93 12.21
N ASN A 82 10.42 6.38 10.99
CA ASN A 82 11.12 5.13 10.69
C ASN A 82 11.91 5.08 9.37
N ALA A 83 12.84 4.12 9.32
CA ALA A 83 13.62 3.76 8.14
C ALA A 83 12.73 3.25 6.98
N ASN A 84 13.19 3.41 5.73
CA ASN A 84 12.42 3.08 4.51
C ASN A 84 11.71 1.71 4.52
N ARG A 85 12.34 0.63 5.04
CA ARG A 85 11.72 -0.71 5.08
C ARG A 85 10.46 -0.74 5.96
N GLN A 86 10.49 -0.07 7.11
CA GLN A 86 9.36 0.03 8.03
C GLN A 86 8.23 0.84 7.42
N THR A 87 8.54 1.98 6.82
CA THR A 87 7.54 2.82 6.15
C THR A 87 6.86 2.06 5.02
N CYS A 88 7.63 1.35 4.19
CA CYS A 88 7.04 0.52 3.12
C CYS A 88 6.16 -0.60 3.69
N GLY A 89 6.64 -1.34 4.70
CA GLY A 89 5.85 -2.41 5.32
C GLY A 89 4.56 -1.92 5.98
N THR A 90 4.62 -0.77 6.64
CA THR A 90 3.46 -0.12 7.28
C THR A 90 2.44 0.32 6.24
N LEU A 91 2.88 0.95 5.15
CA LEU A 91 1.98 1.33 4.05
C LEU A 91 1.36 0.13 3.36
N LYS A 92 2.10 -0.98 3.19
CA LYS A 92 1.54 -2.24 2.66
C LYS A 92 0.48 -2.84 3.60
N ALA A 93 0.68 -2.78 4.92
CA ALA A 93 -0.34 -3.20 5.87
C ALA A 93 -1.58 -2.30 5.73
N LEU A 94 -1.42 -0.97 5.78
CA LEU A 94 -2.52 -0.01 5.64
C LEU A 94 -3.27 -0.14 4.32
N GLN A 95 -2.57 -0.44 3.22
CA GLN A 95 -3.18 -0.72 1.92
C GLN A 95 -4.24 -1.82 2.01
N THR A 96 -3.97 -2.89 2.75
CA THR A 96 -4.92 -4.01 2.93
C THR A 96 -6.12 -3.62 3.79
N LEU A 97 -5.99 -2.54 4.58
CA LEU A 97 -7.04 -2.05 5.48
C LEU A 97 -7.86 -0.92 4.88
N ALA A 98 -7.43 -0.31 3.78
CA ALA A 98 -8.18 0.78 3.14
C ALA A 98 -9.64 0.42 2.78
N PRO A 99 -9.98 -0.82 2.38
CA PRO A 99 -11.37 -1.22 2.19
C PRO A 99 -12.16 -1.42 3.50
N LEU A 100 -11.48 -1.72 4.61
CA LEU A 100 -12.11 -2.02 5.91
C LEU A 100 -12.24 -0.80 6.82
N GLU A 101 -11.26 0.10 6.77
CA GLU A 101 -11.13 1.28 7.62
C GLU A 101 -11.02 2.57 6.77
N PRO A 102 -11.94 2.81 5.81
CA PRO A 102 -11.78 3.90 4.84
C PRO A 102 -11.83 5.28 5.49
N ASP A 103 -12.72 5.49 6.46
CA ASP A 103 -12.86 6.79 7.14
C ASP A 103 -11.62 7.15 7.96
N LEU A 104 -11.06 6.16 8.65
CA LEU A 104 -9.84 6.34 9.44
C LEU A 104 -8.66 6.71 8.54
N LEU A 105 -8.46 5.99 7.43
CA LEU A 105 -7.36 6.26 6.49
C LEU A 105 -7.57 7.56 5.72
N ALA A 106 -8.80 7.88 5.33
CA ALA A 106 -9.12 9.17 4.72
C ALA A 106 -8.81 10.33 5.68
N GLY A 107 -9.10 10.18 6.98
CA GLY A 107 -8.75 11.14 8.02
C GLY A 107 -7.23 11.38 8.18
N HIS A 108 -6.41 10.39 7.82
CA HIS A 108 -4.94 10.45 7.90
C HIS A 108 -4.24 10.50 6.54
N LEU A 109 -4.98 10.82 5.47
CA LEU A 109 -4.47 10.71 4.11
C LEU A 109 -3.19 11.52 3.90
N ASP A 110 -3.09 12.74 4.44
CA ASP A 110 -1.91 13.58 4.29
C ASP A 110 -0.66 12.92 4.90
N THR A 111 -0.79 12.28 6.06
CA THR A 111 0.28 11.54 6.71
C THR A 111 0.72 10.32 5.88
N ILE A 112 -0.25 9.60 5.30
CA ILE A 112 0.01 8.46 4.40
C ILE A 112 0.80 8.92 3.18
N LEU A 113 0.37 10.00 2.54
CA LEU A 113 1.00 10.54 1.34
C LEU A 113 2.41 11.07 1.64
N ALA A 114 2.58 11.82 2.73
CA ALA A 114 3.90 12.31 3.14
C ALA A 114 4.89 11.16 3.40
N ALA A 115 4.44 10.09 4.07
CA ALA A 115 5.25 8.91 4.29
C ALA A 115 5.60 8.16 2.99
N ALA A 116 4.66 8.12 2.04
CA ALA A 116 4.89 7.50 0.73
C ALA A 116 5.89 8.30 -0.12
N ASP A 117 5.83 9.63 -0.09
CA ASP A 117 6.70 10.51 -0.87
C ASP A 117 8.14 10.51 -0.38
N ALA A 118 8.34 10.42 0.95
CA ALA A 118 9.64 10.19 1.56
C ALA A 118 10.16 8.74 1.39
N GLY A 119 9.29 7.82 0.96
CA GLY A 119 9.56 6.41 0.86
C GLY A 119 10.13 5.94 -0.48
N SER A 120 10.23 4.62 -0.62
CA SER A 120 10.66 3.98 -1.87
C SER A 120 9.52 3.90 -2.89
N VAL A 121 9.80 3.37 -4.08
CA VAL A 121 8.75 3.07 -5.08
C VAL A 121 7.64 2.19 -4.50
N ILE A 122 7.98 1.22 -3.64
CA ILE A 122 7.00 0.33 -2.99
C ILE A 122 6.02 1.14 -2.11
N ALA A 123 6.51 2.19 -1.43
CA ALA A 123 5.68 3.06 -0.61
C ALA A 123 4.70 3.87 -1.46
N LYS A 124 5.17 4.39 -2.61
CA LYS A 124 4.35 5.13 -3.57
C LYS A 124 3.28 4.24 -4.21
N ASP A 125 3.64 3.01 -4.55
CA ASP A 125 2.69 2.03 -5.11
C ASP A 125 1.58 1.70 -4.10
N ALA A 126 1.94 1.46 -2.83
CA ALA A 126 0.96 1.24 -1.77
C ALA A 126 0.02 2.45 -1.56
N ALA A 127 0.54 3.68 -1.65
CA ALA A 127 -0.29 4.88 -1.56
C ALA A 127 -1.29 5.02 -2.71
N MET A 128 -0.90 4.66 -3.94
CA MET A 128 -1.82 4.65 -5.08
C MET A 128 -2.96 3.65 -4.88
N GLU A 129 -2.67 2.48 -4.31
CA GLU A 129 -3.67 1.47 -3.98
C GLU A 129 -4.60 1.92 -2.83
N ILE A 130 -4.06 2.62 -1.82
CA ILE A 130 -4.88 3.26 -0.77
C ILE A 130 -5.81 4.30 -1.39
N LEU A 131 -5.31 5.20 -2.25
CA LEU A 131 -6.14 6.21 -2.93
C LEU A 131 -7.25 5.55 -3.75
N ALA A 132 -6.93 4.50 -4.51
CA ALA A 132 -7.93 3.80 -5.30
C ALA A 132 -8.97 3.09 -4.42
N ALA A 133 -8.57 2.50 -3.30
CA ALA A 133 -9.50 1.90 -2.34
C ALA A 133 -10.43 2.96 -1.73
N LEU A 134 -9.87 4.08 -1.22
CA LEU A 134 -10.63 5.20 -0.67
C LEU A 134 -11.62 5.78 -1.67
N ALA A 135 -11.22 5.91 -2.94
CA ALA A 135 -12.12 6.38 -3.98
C ALA A 135 -13.32 5.45 -4.21
N ARG A 136 -13.13 4.14 -4.07
CA ARG A 136 -14.21 3.13 -4.19
C ARG A 136 -15.10 3.06 -2.95
N THR A 137 -14.61 3.51 -1.79
CA THR A 137 -15.29 3.38 -0.49
C THR A 137 -15.85 4.71 0.03
N GLY A 138 -16.24 5.61 -0.87
CA GLY A 138 -16.98 6.83 -0.54
C GLY A 138 -16.13 8.10 -0.37
N HIS A 139 -14.80 7.99 -0.52
CA HIS A 139 -13.88 9.13 -0.43
C HIS A 139 -13.36 9.58 -1.81
N TYR A 140 -14.19 9.41 -2.85
CA TYR A 140 -13.85 9.72 -4.24
C TYR A 140 -13.35 11.15 -4.43
N GLU A 141 -14.13 12.14 -3.97
CA GLU A 141 -13.82 13.57 -4.12
C GLU A 141 -12.48 13.97 -3.49
N LYS A 142 -12.04 13.23 -2.46
CA LYS A 142 -10.74 13.44 -1.81
C LYS A 142 -9.62 12.72 -2.53
N ALA A 143 -9.83 11.44 -2.88
CA ALA A 143 -8.76 10.57 -3.35
C ALA A 143 -8.49 10.69 -4.87
N ALA A 144 -9.53 10.86 -5.69
CA ALA A 144 -9.38 10.87 -7.15
C ALA A 144 -8.54 12.05 -7.66
N PRO A 145 -8.74 13.31 -7.21
CA PRO A 145 -7.92 14.43 -7.67
C PRO A 145 -6.43 14.23 -7.38
N ILE A 146 -6.10 13.78 -6.18
CA ILE A 146 -4.72 13.48 -5.75
C ILE A 146 -4.11 12.37 -6.60
N MET A 147 -4.89 11.34 -6.91
CA MET A 147 -4.44 10.24 -7.75
C MET A 147 -4.09 10.72 -9.17
N LEU A 148 -4.88 11.62 -9.75
CA LEU A 148 -4.61 12.20 -11.06
C LEU A 148 -3.36 13.09 -11.05
N ASP A 149 -3.18 13.94 -10.03
CA ASP A 149 -1.98 14.76 -9.84
C ASP A 149 -0.71 13.89 -9.79
N ARG A 150 -0.79 12.77 -9.08
CA ARG A 150 0.30 11.79 -9.00
C ARG A 150 0.56 11.12 -10.34
N ILE A 151 -0.48 10.78 -11.12
CA ILE A 151 -0.32 10.17 -12.45
C ILE A 151 0.33 11.15 -13.42
N GLU A 152 0.09 12.46 -13.29
CA GLU A 152 0.69 13.47 -14.14
C GLU A 152 2.22 13.49 -14.02
N THR A 153 2.74 13.28 -12.81
CA THR A 153 4.18 13.37 -12.50
C THR A 153 4.86 12.03 -12.23
N ALA A 154 4.12 10.91 -12.20
CA ALA A 154 4.64 9.58 -11.90
C ALA A 154 5.79 9.18 -12.85
N PRO A 155 6.84 8.46 -12.42
CA PRO A 155 7.88 8.04 -13.34
C PRO A 155 7.33 7.09 -14.42
N VAL A 156 7.95 7.08 -15.60
CA VAL A 156 7.50 6.32 -16.79
C VAL A 156 7.36 4.82 -16.50
N ASN A 157 8.10 4.29 -15.53
CA ASN A 157 8.02 2.90 -15.12
C ASN A 157 6.71 2.56 -14.39
N GLN A 158 6.19 3.44 -13.53
CA GLN A 158 4.94 3.23 -12.79
C GLN A 158 3.70 3.68 -13.56
N LEU A 159 3.84 4.64 -14.48
CA LEU A 159 2.71 5.26 -15.18
C LEU A 159 1.66 4.25 -15.70
N PRO A 160 2.03 3.14 -16.37
CA PRO A 160 1.03 2.15 -16.82
C PRO A 160 0.21 1.53 -15.69
N ALA A 161 0.85 1.14 -14.59
CA ALA A 161 0.15 0.54 -13.45
C ALA A 161 -0.79 1.57 -12.79
N TYR A 162 -0.32 2.80 -12.62
CA TYR A 162 -1.12 3.86 -12.00
C TYR A 162 -2.31 4.27 -12.89
N ALA A 163 -2.11 4.32 -14.20
CA ALA A 163 -3.17 4.57 -15.17
C ALA A 163 -4.22 3.46 -15.19
N GLU A 164 -3.80 2.19 -15.14
CA GLU A 164 -4.71 1.04 -15.05
C GLU A 164 -5.55 1.11 -13.78
N LEU A 165 -4.92 1.43 -12.66
CA LEU A 165 -5.60 1.56 -11.38
C LEU A 165 -6.60 2.73 -11.42
N ALA A 166 -6.21 3.90 -11.92
CA ALA A 166 -7.12 5.06 -12.00
C ALA A 166 -8.30 4.81 -12.94
N ALA A 167 -8.10 4.09 -14.04
CA ALA A 167 -9.18 3.74 -14.96
C ALA A 167 -10.28 2.89 -14.31
N THR A 168 -9.97 2.13 -13.25
CA THR A 168 -10.96 1.34 -12.51
C THR A 168 -11.85 2.19 -11.60
N ILE A 169 -11.44 3.42 -11.27
CA ILE A 169 -12.21 4.33 -10.39
C ILE A 169 -12.75 5.54 -11.14
N ALA A 170 -12.17 5.91 -12.28
CA ALA A 170 -12.50 7.14 -13.00
C ALA A 170 -13.99 7.24 -13.35
N THR A 171 -14.68 8.14 -12.65
CA THR A 171 -16.08 8.49 -12.91
C THR A 171 -16.17 9.52 -14.05
N GLY A 172 -17.38 9.78 -14.55
CA GLY A 172 -17.61 10.65 -15.71
C GLY A 172 -16.95 12.03 -15.65
N GLN A 173 -16.82 12.63 -14.46
CA GLN A 173 -16.21 13.95 -14.27
C GLN A 173 -14.69 13.96 -14.47
N ASP A 174 -13.99 12.89 -14.08
CA ASP A 174 -12.53 12.81 -14.11
C ASP A 174 -11.98 12.07 -15.33
N ARG A 175 -12.83 11.32 -16.03
CA ARG A 175 -12.45 10.62 -17.27
C ARG A 175 -11.77 11.55 -18.29
N PRO A 176 -12.28 12.76 -18.59
CA PRO A 176 -11.61 13.66 -19.52
C PRO A 176 -10.22 14.09 -19.05
N ARG A 177 -10.07 14.35 -17.74
CA ARG A 177 -8.79 14.74 -17.14
C ARG A 177 -7.77 13.60 -17.21
N LEU A 178 -8.18 12.39 -16.84
CA LEU A 178 -7.32 11.20 -16.96
C LEU A 178 -6.91 10.97 -18.41
N LEU A 179 -7.85 11.06 -19.35
CA LEU A 179 -7.57 10.90 -20.78
C LEU A 179 -6.52 11.90 -21.27
N ALA A 180 -6.70 13.19 -20.95
CA ALA A 180 -5.75 14.24 -21.34
C ALA A 180 -4.35 13.99 -20.76
N ILE A 181 -4.24 13.57 -19.49
CA ILE A 181 -2.95 13.21 -18.89
C ILE A 181 -2.31 12.06 -19.68
N LEU A 182 -3.05 10.99 -19.97
CA LEU A 182 -2.49 9.82 -20.66
C LEU A 182 -2.08 10.13 -22.11
N GLU A 183 -2.85 10.92 -22.83
CA GLU A 183 -2.52 11.36 -24.20
C GLU A 183 -1.25 12.23 -24.24
N ASN A 184 -1.11 13.16 -23.31
CA ASN A 184 0.10 13.98 -23.19
C ASN A 184 1.32 13.12 -22.84
N ARG A 185 1.15 12.15 -21.96
CA ARG A 185 2.27 11.35 -21.43
C ARG A 185 2.66 10.18 -22.32
N VAL A 186 1.75 9.59 -23.12
CA VAL A 186 2.06 8.38 -23.92
C VAL A 186 3.14 8.66 -24.98
N ALA A 187 3.16 9.86 -25.53
CA ALA A 187 4.16 10.28 -26.52
C ALA A 187 5.59 10.29 -25.96
N ALA A 188 5.75 10.55 -24.66
CA ALA A 188 7.06 10.60 -23.99
C ALA A 188 7.61 9.21 -23.60
N ILE A 189 6.82 8.13 -23.77
CA ILE A 189 7.24 6.78 -23.40
C ILE A 189 8.02 6.17 -24.56
N SER A 190 9.30 5.86 -24.40
CA SER A 190 10.08 5.22 -25.47
C SER A 190 9.89 3.70 -25.57
N GLN A 191 9.34 3.04 -24.53
CA GLN A 191 9.18 1.59 -24.52
C GLN A 191 7.85 1.15 -25.17
N PRO A 192 7.86 0.39 -26.28
CA PRO A 192 6.63 0.02 -27.01
C PRO A 192 5.63 -0.77 -26.18
N ALA A 193 6.10 -1.64 -25.29
CA ALA A 193 5.21 -2.44 -24.43
C ALA A 193 4.39 -1.55 -23.47
N LYS A 194 4.98 -0.49 -22.93
CA LYS A 194 4.29 0.45 -22.03
C LYS A 194 3.36 1.38 -22.79
N GLN A 195 3.79 1.89 -23.96
CA GLN A 195 2.92 2.64 -24.85
C GLN A 195 1.64 1.85 -25.18
N LYS A 196 1.77 0.56 -25.52
CA LYS A 196 0.63 -0.32 -25.80
C LYS A 196 -0.34 -0.44 -24.61
N ARG A 197 0.18 -0.55 -23.38
CA ARG A 197 -0.65 -0.58 -22.15
C ARG A 197 -1.45 0.71 -22.01
N ILE A 198 -0.79 1.88 -22.11
CA ILE A 198 -1.46 3.18 -22.02
C ILE A 198 -2.48 3.39 -23.14
N ALA A 199 -2.13 3.08 -24.39
CA ALA A 199 -3.02 3.22 -25.53
C ALA A 199 -4.29 2.36 -25.40
N LYS A 200 -4.20 1.19 -24.77
CA LYS A 200 -5.37 0.36 -24.45
C LYS A 200 -6.31 1.05 -23.46
N ILE A 201 -5.75 1.73 -22.45
CA ILE A 201 -6.52 2.46 -21.44
C ILE A 201 -7.20 3.67 -22.09
N ILE A 202 -6.46 4.48 -22.86
CA ILE A 202 -6.98 5.61 -23.63
C ILE A 202 -8.20 5.17 -24.45
N ARG A 203 -8.06 4.12 -25.27
CA ARG A 203 -9.17 3.58 -26.07
C ARG A 203 -10.38 3.14 -25.25
N THR A 204 -10.16 2.66 -24.03
CA THR A 204 -11.25 2.23 -23.14
C THR A 204 -11.96 3.44 -22.54
N LEU A 205 -11.24 4.51 -22.22
CA LEU A 205 -11.78 5.74 -21.65
C LEU A 205 -12.49 6.63 -22.69
N SER A 206 -12.10 6.55 -23.96
CA SER A 206 -12.74 7.29 -25.07
C SER A 206 -14.03 6.64 -25.60
N ARG A 207 -14.46 5.52 -25.02
CA ARG A 207 -15.74 4.85 -25.34
C ARG A 207 -16.80 5.27 -24.33
#